data_AF-A0AAD0HT88-F1
#
_entry.id   AF-A0AAD0HT88-F1
#
_cell.length_a   1.000
_cell.length_b   1.000
_cell.length_c   1.000
_cell.angle_alpha   90.00
_cell.angle_beta   90.00
_cell.angle_gamma   90.00
#
_symmetry.space_group_name_H-M   'P 1'
#
loop_
_entity.id
_entity.type
_entity.pdbx_description
1 polymer ?
#
loop_
_entity_poly.entity_id
_entity_poly.type
_entity_poly.pdbx_seq_one_letter_code
_entity_poly.pdbx_strand_id
1 'polypeptide(L)' 'MLVCLKCKNDILPTHKYIQNSVGIYHLDCYNKIQKMLKYSILVGIVFSILVTIAVIVIVVVV' A
#
# COMPACT_ATOMS: atom_id res chain seq x y z
N MET A 1 -18.76 4.17 20.24
CA MET A 1 -17.61 3.24 20.24
C MET A 1 -16.82 3.49 18.97
N LEU A 2 -15.51 3.74 19.06
CA LEU A 2 -14.65 3.95 17.88
C LEU A 2 -14.30 2.57 17.32
N VAL A 3 -14.63 2.29 16.06
CA VAL A 3 -14.37 0.99 15.41
C VAL A 3 -13.38 1.17 14.28
N CYS A 4 -12.35 0.32 14.22
CA CYS A 4 -11.39 0.33 13.12
C CYS A 4 -12.03 -0.21 11.85
N LEU A 5 -12.05 0.58 10.77
CA LEU A 5 -12.65 0.19 9.49
C LEU A 5 -11.97 -1.04 8.85
N LYS A 6 -10.67 -1.25 9.10
CA LYS A 6 -9.90 -2.34 8.49
C LYS A 6 -10.14 -3.69 9.15
N CYS A 7 -10.06 -3.75 10.49
CA CYS A 7 -10.18 -5.00 11.24
C CYS A 7 -11.54 -5.20 11.90
N LYS A 8 -12.44 -4.20 11.83
CA LYS A 8 -13.77 -4.19 12.46
C LYS A 8 -13.78 -4.38 13.98
N ASN A 9 -12.61 -4.30 14.63
CA ASN A 9 -12.50 -4.34 16.08
C ASN A 9 -12.62 -2.93 16.68
N ASP A 10 -13.09 -2.89 17.92
CA ASP A 10 -13.13 -1.68 18.73
C ASP A 10 -11.72 -1.12 18.98
N ILE A 11 -11.65 0.21 19.00
CA ILE A 11 -10.47 0.97 19.36
C ILE A 11 -10.57 1.27 20.85
N LEU A 12 -9.77 0.55 21.64
CA LEU A 12 -9.66 0.78 23.08
C LEU A 12 -8.98 2.12 23.36
N PRO A 13 -9.22 2.75 24.53
CA PRO A 13 -8.57 4.01 24.89
C PRO A 13 -7.04 3.95 24.92
N THR A 14 -6.48 2.74 25.09
CA THR A 14 -5.03 2.47 25.09
C THR A 14 -4.45 2.36 23.68
N HIS A 15 -5.29 2.20 22.65
CA HIS A 15 -4.84 2.01 21.27
C HIS A 15 -4.60 3.34 20.57
N LYS A 16 -3.49 3.43 19.85
CA LYS A 16 -3.25 4.55 18.92
C LYS A 16 -4.09 4.37 17.67
N TYR A 17 -4.78 5.42 17.26
CA TYR A 17 -5.60 5.43 16.06
C TYR A 17 -5.33 6.67 15.20
N ILE A 18 -5.73 6.58 13.93
CA ILE A 18 -5.72 7.69 12.99
C ILE A 18 -7.11 7.80 12.37
N GLN A 19 -7.58 9.03 12.19
CA GLN A 19 -8.82 9.34 11.51
C GLN A 19 -8.51 10.11 10.23
N ASN A 20 -9.08 9.66 9.13
CA ASN A 20 -8.99 10.27 7.80
C ASN A 20 -10.41 10.38 7.21
N SER A 21 -10.53 10.97 6.01
CA SER A 21 -11.84 11.25 5.37
C SER A 21 -12.71 10.00 5.14
N VAL A 22 -12.09 8.82 5.06
CA VAL A 22 -12.77 7.53 4.83
C VAL A 22 -13.28 6.90 6.13
N GLY A 23 -12.64 7.17 7.26
CA GLY A 23 -13.00 6.55 8.53
C GLY A 23 -11.86 6.55 9.56
N ILE A 24 -11.94 5.61 10.50
CA ILE A 24 -11.02 5.51 11.64
C ILE A 24 -10.29 4.17 11.56
N TYR A 25 -8.99 4.20 11.79
CA TYR A 25 -8.13 3.03 11.70
C TYR A 25 -7.21 2.94 12.92
N HIS A 26 -6.93 1.72 13.38
CA HIS A 26 -5.77 1.47 14.24
C HIS A 26 -4.49 1.90 13.52
N LEU A 27 -3.55 2.52 14.25
CA LEU A 27 -2.30 2.98 13.67
C LEU A 27 -1.52 1.85 12.98
N ASP A 28 -1.52 0.65 13.58
CA ASP A 28 -0.88 -0.54 12.99
C ASP A 28 -1.58 -1.03 11.72
N CYS A 29 -2.92 -1.00 11.72
CA CYS A 29 -3.70 -1.34 10.53
C CYS A 29 -3.40 -0.35 9.39
N TYR A 30 -3.33 0.94 9.69
CA TYR A 30 -3.02 1.98 8.73
C TYR A 30 -1.59 1.81 8.16
N ASN A 31 -0.60 1.59 9.02
CA ASN A 31 0.79 1.36 8.63
C ASN A 31 0.94 0.10 7.75
N LYS A 32 0.20 -0.97 8.04
CA LYS A 32 0.21 -2.19 7.22
C LYS A 32 -0.32 -1.94 5.81
N ILE A 33 -1.40 -1.15 5.68
CA ILE A 33 -1.97 -0.74 4.39
C ILE A 33 -0.95 0.12 3.61
N GLN A 34 -0.37 1.12 4.27
CA GLN A 34 0.64 2.00 3.67
C GLN A 34 1.87 1.22 3.16
N LYS A 35 2.35 0.23 3.93
CA LYS A 35 3.46 -0.64 3.48
C LYS A 35 3.13 -1.43 2.22
N MET A 36 1.94 -2.04 2.16
CA MET A 36 1.48 -2.77 0.97
C MET A 36 1.40 -1.86 -0.26
N LEU A 37 0.89 -0.64 -0.09
CA LEU A 37 0.73 0.33 -1.17
C LEU A 37 2.10 0.78 -1.73
N LYS A 38 3.08 1.03 -0.84
CA LYS A 38 4.46 1.31 -1.24
C LYS A 38 5.09 0.15 -2.00
N TYR A 39 4.89 -1.08 -1.56
CA TYR A 39 5.42 -2.26 -2.24
C TYR A 39 4.80 -2.44 -3.63
N SER A 40 3.48 -2.23 -3.76
CA SER A 40 2.78 -2.31 -5.05
C SER A 40 3.32 -1.29 -6.06
N ILE A 41 3.61 -0.06 -5.61
CA ILE A 41 4.20 0.97 -6.47
C ILE A 41 5.62 0.56 -6.90
N LEU A 42 6.43 0.06 -5.96
CA LEU A 42 7.79 -0.38 -6.25
C LEU A 42 7.83 -1.49 -7.31
N VAL A 43 6.97 -2.51 -7.16
CA VAL A 43 6.86 -3.62 -8.12
C VAL A 43 6.45 -3.11 -9.50
N GLY A 44 5.50 -2.17 -9.58
CA GLY A 44 5.07 -1.58 -10.85
C GLY A 44 6.21 -0.85 -11.58
N ILE A 45 7.04 -0.11 -10.84
CA ILE A 45 8.21 0.59 -11.42
C ILE A 45 9.22 -0.40 -11.97
N VAL A 46 9.58 -1.43 -11.18
CA VAL A 46 10.56 -2.45 -11.61
C VAL A 46 10.07 -3.19 -12.86
N PHE A 47 8.78 -3.57 -12.89
CA PHE A 47 8.21 -4.24 -14.05
C PHE A 47 8.26 -3.35 -15.31
N SER A 48 7.92 -2.07 -15.18
CA SER A 48 7.94 -1.12 -16.31
C SER A 48 9.34 -0.94 -16.90
N ILE A 49 10.36 -0.89 -16.05
CA ILE A 49 11.76 -0.81 -16.48
C ILE A 49 12.16 -2.08 -17.23
N LEU A 50 11.83 -3.26 -16.68
CA LEU A 50 12.14 -4.55 -17.33
C LEU A 50 11.50 -4.66 -18.72
N VAL A 51 10.23 -4.26 -18.85
CA VAL A 51 9.53 -4.25 -20.14
C VAL A 51 10.21 -3.30 -21.13
N THR A 52 10.60 -2.10 -20.67
CA THR A 52 11.27 -1.11 -21.53
C THR A 52 12.61 -1.64 -22.07
N ILE A 53 13.42 -2.27 -21.19
CA ILE A 53 14.68 -2.90 -21.60
C ILE A 53 14.42 -4.03 -22.59
N ALA A 54 13.43 -4.89 -22.34
CA ALA A 54 13.10 -5.99 -23.23
C ALA A 54 12.71 -5.50 -24.64
N VAL A 55 11.92 -4.43 -24.74
CA VAL A 55 11.56 -3.82 -26.04
C VAL A 55 12.80 -3.28 -26.75
N ILE A 56 13.68 -2.55 -26.06
CA ILE A 56 14.92 -2.04 -26.66
C ILE A 56 15.79 -3.18 -27.18
N VAL A 57 15.93 -4.27 -26.42
CA VAL A 57 16.71 -5.44 -26.86
C VAL A 57 16.11 -6.04 -28.12
N ILE A 58 14.78 -6.21 -28.20
CA ILE A 58 14.13 -6.73 -29.41
C ILE A 58 14.36 -5.80 -30.61
N VAL A 59 14.20 -4.49 -30.44
CA VAL A 59 14.35 -3.51 -31.53
C VAL A 59 15.81 -3.39 -32.02
N VAL A 60 16.80 -3.62 -31.15
CA VAL A 60 18.23 -3.57 -31.54
C VAL A 60 18.69 -4.87 -32.21
N VAL A 61 18.07 -5.99 -31.86
CA VAL A 61 18.47 -7.33 -32.36
C VAL A 61 17.79 -7.70 -33.68
N VAL A 62 16.61 -7.15 -33.97
CA VAL A 62 15.86 -7.33 -35.23
C VAL A 62 16.23 -6.24 -36.23
#